data_AF-A0A0D0EZ88-F1
#
_entry.id   AF-A0A0D0EZ88-F1
#
_cell.length_a   1.000
_cell.length_b   1.000
_cell.length_c   1.000
_cell.angle_alpha   90.00
_cell.angle_beta   90.00
_cell.angle_gamma   90.00
#
_symmetry.space_group_name_H-M   'P 1'
#
loop_
_entity.id
_entity.type
_entity.pdbx_description
1 polymer ?
#
loop_
_entity_poly.entity_id
_entity_poly.type
_entity_poly.pdbx_seq_one_letter_code
_entity_poly.pdbx_strand_id
1 'polypeptide(L)' 'MSVIYLLISVSIFVAIGFFIAFIVAVKSGQYDDDYTPSVRMLFDDETKITPQNNNSPTEEKQV' A
#
# COMPACT_ATOMS: atom_id res chain seq x y z
N MET A 1 43.73 15.66 -16.78
CA MET A 1 43.25 14.52 -15.95
C MET A 1 42.58 14.98 -14.65
N SER A 2 41.78 16.06 -14.67
CA SER A 2 41.05 16.55 -13.48
C SER A 2 39.54 16.35 -13.62
N VAL A 3 39.03 16.43 -14.85
CA VAL A 3 37.60 16.23 -15.19
C VAL A 3 37.06 14.89 -14.71
N ILE A 4 37.90 13.85 -14.65
CA ILE A 4 37.48 12.53 -14.17
C ILE A 4 37.02 12.56 -12.70
N TYR A 5 37.65 13.37 -11.85
CA TYR A 5 37.27 13.48 -10.45
C TYR A 5 35.90 14.19 -10.30
N LEU A 6 35.65 15.22 -11.11
CA LEU A 6 34.35 15.89 -11.17
C LEU A 6 33.24 14.91 -11.60
N LEU A 7 33.48 14.12 -12.66
CA LEU A 7 32.51 13.16 -13.17
C LEU A 7 32.18 12.06 -12.17
N ILE A 8 33.19 11.56 -11.45
CA ILE A 8 32.99 10.57 -10.38
C ILE A 8 32.13 11.15 -9.25
N SER A 9 32.41 12.39 -8.82
CA SER A 9 31.64 13.05 -7.77
C SER A 9 30.18 13.31 -8.16
N VAL A 10 29.92 13.71 -9.41
CA VAL A 10 28.54 13.92 -9.88
C VAL A 10 27.81 12.59 -10.01
N SER A 11 28.46 11.56 -10.55
CA SER A 11 27.88 10.22 -10.70
C SER A 11 27.48 9.60 -9.36
N ILE A 12 28.36 9.68 -8.35
CA ILE A 12 28.05 9.13 -7.01
C ILE A 12 26.89 9.88 -6.35
N PHE A 13 26.81 11.20 -6.52
CA PHE A 13 25.71 12.00 -5.99
C PHE A 13 24.37 11.58 -6.60
N VAL A 14 24.32 11.41 -7.91
CA VAL A 14 23.11 10.96 -8.62
C VAL A 14 22.74 9.54 -8.17
N ALA A 15 23.69 8.63 -8.07
CA ALA A 15 23.46 7.26 -7.63
C ALA A 15 22.88 7.19 -6.21
N ILE A 16 23.44 7.95 -5.26
CA ILE A 16 22.94 8.02 -3.88
C ILE A 16 21.54 8.64 -3.85
N GLY A 17 21.30 9.69 -4.63
CA GLY A 17 19.98 10.33 -4.72
C GLY A 17 18.89 9.36 -5.19
N PHE A 18 19.16 8.63 -6.28
CA PHE A 18 18.25 7.59 -6.78
C PHE A 18 18.06 6.45 -5.78
N PHE A 19 19.12 6.04 -5.09
CA PHE A 19 19.03 4.99 -4.09
C PHE A 19 18.14 5.38 -2.91
N ILE A 20 18.29 6.60 -2.37
CA ILE A 20 17.42 7.09 -1.29
C ILE A 20 15.96 7.19 -1.77
N ALA A 21 15.73 7.74 -2.96
CA ALA A 21 14.39 7.82 -3.54
C ALA A 21 13.75 6.43 -3.72
N PHE A 22 14.53 5.45 -4.17
CA PHE A 22 14.11 4.06 -4.29
C PHE A 22 13.69 3.47 -2.93
N ILE A 23 14.49 3.66 -1.88
CA ILE A 23 14.15 3.16 -0.53
C ILE A 23 12.88 3.83 0.00
N VAL A 24 12.72 5.13 -0.20
CA VAL A 24 11.50 5.86 0.21
C VAL A 24 10.27 5.32 -0.52
N ALA A 25 10.36 5.11 -1.83
CA ALA A 25 9.27 4.57 -2.63
C ALA A 25 8.86 3.16 -2.17
N VAL A 26 9.84 2.28 -1.92
CA VAL A 26 9.60 0.91 -1.43
C VAL A 26 8.99 0.92 -0.01
N LYS A 27 9.44 1.84 0.86
CA LYS A 27 8.91 1.96 2.23
C LYS A 27 7.55 2.66 2.30
N SER A 28 7.08 3.30 1.23
CA SER A 28 5.83 4.07 1.20
C SER A 28 4.55 3.20 1.30
N GLY A 29 4.65 1.93 1.69
CA GLY A 29 3.48 1.08 1.94
C GLY A 29 2.72 0.69 0.68
N GLN A 30 3.31 0.85 -0.52
CA GLN A 30 2.70 0.41 -1.78
C GLN A 30 2.39 -1.11 -1.80
N TYR A 31 3.02 -1.87 -0.90
CA TYR A 31 2.84 -3.31 -0.71
C TYR A 31 1.77 -3.67 0.35
N ASP A 32 1.10 -2.70 0.95
CA ASP A 32 0.04 -2.99 1.94
C ASP A 32 -1.26 -3.51 1.27
N ASP A 33 -1.35 -3.45 -0.06
CA ASP A 33 -2.46 -4.01 -0.85
C ASP A 33 -2.12 -5.39 -1.45
N ASP A 34 -1.51 -6.26 -0.63
CA ASP A 34 -1.22 -7.66 -0.99
C ASP A 34 -2.50 -8.53 -1.07
N TYR A 35 -3.64 -8.02 -0.60
CA TYR A 35 -4.95 -8.69 -0.64
C TYR A 35 -5.84 -8.07 -1.71
N THR A 36 -5.72 -8.60 -2.92
CA THR A 36 -6.54 -8.19 -4.07
C THR A 36 -8.05 -8.27 -3.71
N PRO A 37 -8.86 -7.25 -4.05
CA PRO A 37 -10.29 -7.21 -3.72
C PRO A 37 -11.07 -8.43 -4.21
N SER A 38 -10.62 -9.07 -5.30
CA SER A 38 -11.18 -10.31 -5.86
C SER A 38 -11.13 -11.49 -4.87
N VAL A 39 -10.09 -11.55 -4.03
CA VAL A 39 -9.87 -12.64 -3.08
C VAL A 39 -10.69 -12.40 -1.80
N ARG A 40 -10.79 -11.14 -1.36
CA ARG A 40 -11.65 -10.75 -0.24
C ARG A 40 -13.11 -11.13 -0.50
N MET A 41 -13.61 -10.86 -1.70
CA MET A 41 -14.98 -11.17 -2.08
C MET A 41 -15.31 -12.68 -2.04
N LEU A 42 -14.33 -13.55 -2.34
CA LEU A 42 -14.50 -15.02 -2.30
C LEU A 42 -14.50 -15.59 -0.88
N PHE A 43 -13.91 -14.91 0.10
CA PHE A 43 -13.83 -15.38 1.49
C PHE A 43 -14.77 -14.63 2.45
N ASP A 44 -15.29 -13.47 2.04
CA ASP A 44 -16.34 -12.74 2.76
C ASP A 44 -17.68 -13.50 2.76
N ASP A 45 -17.92 -14.35 1.75
CA ASP A 45 -19.14 -15.18 1.65
C ASP A 45 -19.08 -16.43 2.55
N GLU A 46 -17.88 -16.96 2.82
CA GLU A 46 -17.66 -18.15 3.66
C GLU A 46 -17.83 -17.83 5.17
N THR A 47 -17.52 -16.59 5.58
CA THR A 47 -17.58 -16.17 7.00
C THR A 47 -18.98 -15.72 7.47
N LYS A 48 -19.93 -15.56 6.54
CA LYS A 48 -21.34 -15.21 6.85
C LYS A 48 -22.23 -16.42 7.17
N ILE A 49 -21.69 -17.62 7.32
CA ILE A 49 -22.42 -18.78 7.86
C ILE A 49 -22.26 -18.82 9.39
N THR A 50 -22.58 -17.73 10.08
CA THR A 50 -22.92 -17.74 11.50
C THR A 50 -24.37 -17.30 11.59
N PRO A 51 -25.26 -18.05 12.29
CA PRO A 51 -26.69 -17.78 12.26
C PRO A 51 -26.98 -16.34 12.67
N GLN A 52 -27.57 -15.60 11.73
CA GLN A 52 -28.27 -14.34 11.94
C GLN A 52 -29.25 -14.51 13.11
N ASN A 53 -28.82 -14.14 14.32
CA ASN A 53 -29.75 -13.83 15.39
C ASN A 53 -30.34 -12.47 15.07
N ASN A 54 -31.55 -12.51 14.50
CA ASN A 54 -32.41 -11.40 14.19
C ASN A 54 -32.56 -10.45 15.39
N ASN A 55 -31.79 -9.37 15.43
CA ASN A 55 -32.13 -8.18 16.20
C ASN A 55 -31.90 -6.96 15.29
N SER A 56 -32.88 -6.71 14.43
CA SER A 56 -33.06 -5.40 13.81
C SER A 56 -33.43 -4.39 14.90
N PRO A 57 -32.77 -3.24 15.02
CA PRO A 57 -33.38 -2.10 15.68
C PRO A 57 -34.38 -1.49 14.70
N THR A 58 -35.65 -1.58 15.05
CA THR A 58 -36.70 -0.67 14.58
C THR A 58 -36.42 0.74 15.15
N GLU A 59 -36.85 1.77 14.39
CA GLU A 59 -36.91 3.22 14.69
C GLU A 59 -35.66 4.01 14.27
N GLU A 60 -35.73 5.16 13.57
CA GLU A 60 -36.75 6.21 13.58
C GLU A 60 -36.98 6.86 12.20
N LYS A 61 -38.23 7.31 11.99
CA LYS A 61 -38.60 8.37 11.04
C LYS A 61 -37.81 9.65 11.32
N GLN A 62 -37.33 10.34 10.29
CA GLN A 62 -37.44 11.81 10.22
C GLN A 62 -37.16 12.36 8.80
N VAL A 63 -38.21 13.04 8.30
CA VAL A 63 -38.34 14.01 7.19
C VAL A 63 -38.02 13.61 5.74
#